data_AF-A0A963JUF2-F1
#
_entry.id   AF-A0A963JUF2-F1
#
_cell.length_a   1.000
_cell.length_b   1.000
_cell.length_c   1.000
_cell.angle_alpha   90.00
_cell.angle_beta   90.00
_cell.angle_gamma   90.00
#
_symmetry.space_group_name_H-M   'P 1'
#
loop_
_entity.id
_entity.type
_entity.pdbx_description
1 polymer ?
#
loop_
_entity_poly.entity_id
_entity_poly.type
_entity_poly.pdbx_seq_one_letter_code
_entity_poly.pdbx_strand_id
1 'polypeptide(L)' 'MNAPQEILLAEPRGFCAGVDRAIEIVERALTKFGAPIYVRHEIVH' A
#
# COMPACT_ATOMS: atom_id res chain seq x y z
N MET A 1 -11.21 -37.51 -10.47
CA MET A 1 -11.55 -36.08 -10.54
C MET A 1 -11.24 -35.49 -9.18
N ASN A 2 -10.18 -34.68 -9.06
CA ASN A 2 -9.86 -34.02 -7.79
C ASN A 2 -10.90 -32.93 -7.53
N ALA A 3 -11.48 -32.93 -6.33
CA ALA A 3 -12.30 -31.81 -5.87
C ALA A 3 -11.44 -30.54 -5.83
N PRO A 4 -12.00 -29.36 -6.15
CA PRO A 4 -11.26 -28.10 -6.02
C PRO A 4 -10.78 -27.94 -4.57
N GLN A 5 -9.51 -27.57 -4.41
CA GLN A 5 -8.96 -27.27 -3.09
C GLN A 5 -9.59 -25.98 -2.57
N GLU A 6 -9.99 -26.00 -1.30
CA GLU A 6 -10.53 -24.85 -0.60
C GLU A 6 -9.43 -23.80 -0.39
N ILE A 7 -9.72 -22.54 -0.75
CA ILE A 7 -8.84 -21.39 -0.54
C ILE A 7 -9.39 -20.59 0.64
N LEU A 8 -8.57 -20.44 1.68
CA LEU A 8 -8.89 -19.63 2.86
C LEU A 8 -8.21 -18.27 2.76
N LEU A 9 -8.96 -17.19 3.01
CA LEU A 9 -8.44 -15.83 3.05
C LEU A 9 -8.36 -15.36 4.50
N ALA A 10 -7.15 -15.00 4.94
CA ALA A 10 -6.93 -14.52 6.31
C ALA A 10 -7.50 -13.10 6.52
N GLU A 11 -7.91 -12.80 7.76
CA GLU A 11 -8.35 -11.45 8.17
C GLU A 11 -7.82 -11.08 9.57
N PRO A 12 -7.31 -9.84 9.76
CA PRO A 12 -7.13 -8.80 8.75
C PRO A 12 -5.93 -9.10 7.81
N ARG A 13 -6.02 -8.64 6.55
CA ARG A 13 -4.94 -8.76 5.55
C ARG A 13 -4.78 -7.45 4.78
N GLY A 14 -3.57 -7.17 4.29
CA GLY A 14 -3.28 -5.97 3.51
C GLY A 14 -2.64 -4.86 4.34
N PHE A 15 -3.03 -3.63 4.06
CA PHE A 15 -2.37 -2.44 4.59
C PHE A 15 -2.78 -2.14 6.03
N CYS A 16 -1.81 -1.63 6.79
CA CYS A 16 -2.07 -1.05 8.10
C CYS A 16 -2.24 0.46 7.96
N ALA A 17 -2.79 1.10 8.99
CA ALA A 17 -2.98 2.55 9.02
C ALA A 17 -1.69 3.36 8.76
N GLY A 18 -0.52 2.81 9.13
CA GLY A 18 0.77 3.44 8.86
C GLY A 18 1.15 3.43 7.39
N VAL A 19 0.89 2.30 6.70
CA VAL A 19 1.15 2.13 5.26
C VAL A 19 0.24 3.05 4.45
N ASP A 20 -1.06 3.02 4.72
CA ASP A 20 -2.04 3.89 4.04
C ASP A 20 -1.66 5.36 4.18
N ARG A 21 -1.34 5.80 5.41
CA ARG A 21 -0.95 7.17 5.68
C ARG A 21 0.35 7.57 4.98
N ALA A 22 1.33 6.67 4.91
CA ALA A 22 2.60 6.96 4.26
C ALA A 22 2.43 7.20 2.76
N ILE A 23 1.59 6.38 2.11
CA ILE A 23 1.23 6.53 0.69
C ILE A 23 0.47 7.85 0.46
N GLU A 24 -0.56 8.12 1.26
CA GLU A 24 -1.39 9.33 1.14
C GLU A 24 -0.55 10.62 1.26
N ILE A 25 0.47 10.64 2.11
CA ILE A 25 1.37 11.80 2.26
C ILE A 25 2.09 12.12 0.96
N VAL A 26 2.61 11.10 0.26
CA VAL A 26 3.35 11.29 -1.00
C VAL A 26 2.39 11.73 -2.10
N GLU A 27 1.21 11.11 -2.20
CA GLU A 27 0.18 11.51 -3.17
C GLU A 27 -0.25 12.96 -2.98
N ARG A 28 -0.51 13.37 -1.73
CA ARG A 28 -0.90 14.75 -1.42
C ARG A 28 0.23 15.74 -1.66
N ALA A 29 1.48 15.35 -1.43
CA ALA A 29 2.64 16.17 -1.77
C ALA A 29 2.73 16.40 -3.28
N LEU A 30 2.53 15.35 -4.08
CA LEU A 30 2.51 15.45 -5.55
C LEU A 30 1.37 16.34 -6.03
N THR A 31 0.15 16.20 -5.51
CA THR A 31 -0.98 17.06 -5.87
C THR A 31 -0.73 18.53 -5.49
N LYS A 32 -0.15 18.78 -4.32
CA LYS A 32 0.04 20.14 -3.80
C LYS A 32 1.22 20.87 -4.41
N PHE A 33 2.32 20.18 -4.68
CA PHE A 33 3.59 20.80 -5.05
C PHE A 33 4.06 20.44 -6.46
N GLY A 34 3.41 19.47 -7.13
CA GLY A 34 3.86 18.95 -8.41
C GLY A 34 5.11 18.07 -8.28
N ALA A 35 5.58 17.55 -9.41
CA ALA A 35 6.80 16.77 -9.47
C ALA A 35 8.04 17.68 -9.67
N PRO A 36 9.23 17.29 -9.16
CA PRO A 36 9.52 16.06 -8.42
C PRO A 36 9.29 16.15 -6.90
N ILE A 37 8.76 15.08 -6.31
CA ILE A 37 8.78 14.83 -4.85
C ILE A 37 9.82 13.76 -4.56
N TYR A 38 10.79 14.06 -3.71
CA TYR A 38 11.82 13.13 -3.30
C TYR A 38 11.40 12.41 -2.02
N VAL A 39 11.51 11.08 -2.02
CA VAL A 39 11.33 10.23 -0.84
C VAL A 39 12.68 9.60 -0.50
N ARG A 40 13.06 9.62 0.78
CA ARG A 40 14.28 8.96 1.24
C ARG A 40 14.00 7.48 1.46
N HIS A 41 14.66 6.63 0.68
CA HIS A 41 14.37 5.20 0.55
C HIS A 41 12.96 4.93 -0.03
N GLU A 42 12.57 3.66 -0.06
CA GLU A 42 11.21 3.24 -0.41
C GLU A 42 10.24 3.66 0.70
N ILE A 43 9.09 4.22 0.32
CA ILE A 43 8.07 4.70 1.28
C ILE A 43 7.45 3.53 2.08
N VAL A 44 7.26 2.41 1.38
CA VAL A 44 6.88 1.08 1.87
C VAL A 44 7.62 0.08 0.97
N HIS A 45 7.98 -1.09 1.52
CA HIS A 45 8.59 -2.15 0.72
C HIS A 45 7.54 -2.90 -0.10
#